data_AF-A0A8J3FCV6-F1
#
_entry.id   AF-A0A8J3FCV6-F1
#
_cell.length_a   1.000
_cell.length_b   1.000
_cell.length_c   1.000
_cell.angle_alpha   90.00
_cell.angle_beta   90.00
_cell.angle_gamma   90.00
#
_symmetry.space_group_name_H-M   'P 1'
#
loop_
_entity.id
_entity.type
_entity.pdbx_description
1 polymer ?
#
loop_
_entity_poly.entity_id
_entity_poly.type
_entity_poly.pdbx_seq_one_letter_code
_entity_poly.pdbx_strand_id
1 'polypeptide(L)'
;MVRETDHYCGEPAMDTDEVWRAVEAERAGLADLFDDLSEREWATPSLCAGWRVREVAAHLTLAHTGPGRAVVDLVRAGGSFDRMIRDTAIRRAALPTDRYAPLLRAMIGSRRRAPGVSPLEPLLDALVHGQDIAVPLGRPRDMPLAAAAAAVDRVWPNLFPFRAARRLRGYRLRATDHPWAAGDGELVEGPLAALLLLITGRRAAALARLDGPGARRLAATP
;
A
#
# COMPACT_ATOMS: atom_id res chain seq x y z
N MET A 1 -9.34 18.95 -28.10
CA MET A 1 -8.03 19.51 -27.69
C MET A 1 -7.63 18.79 -26.40
N VAL A 2 -6.96 17.65 -26.54
CA VAL A 2 -6.51 16.83 -25.41
C VAL A 2 -5.27 17.53 -24.85
N ARG A 3 -5.35 18.06 -23.63
CA ARG A 3 -4.16 18.54 -22.92
C ARG A 3 -3.37 17.31 -22.50
N GLU A 4 -2.25 17.13 -23.15
CA GLU A 4 -1.15 16.26 -22.76
C GLU A 4 -0.70 16.74 -21.36
N THR A 5 -1.12 16.03 -20.32
CA THR A 5 -0.59 16.23 -18.97
C THR A 5 0.80 15.63 -18.97
N ASP A 6 1.84 16.47 -19.00
CA ASP A 6 3.23 16.06 -18.93
C ASP A 6 3.49 15.24 -17.66
N HIS A 7 3.43 13.92 -17.81
CA HIS A 7 3.85 12.96 -16.81
C HIS A 7 5.36 12.76 -16.98
N TYR A 8 6.15 13.64 -16.38
CA TYR A 8 7.61 13.56 -16.47
C TYR A 8 8.14 12.59 -15.41
N CYS A 9 8.50 11.37 -15.82
CA CYS A 9 9.31 10.44 -15.03
C CYS A 9 10.78 10.58 -15.47
N GLY A 10 11.64 11.12 -14.59
CA GLY A 10 13.06 11.34 -14.88
C GLY A 10 13.98 10.14 -14.65
N GLU A 11 13.45 8.99 -14.23
CA GLU A 11 14.19 7.73 -14.06
C GLU A 11 13.49 6.63 -14.90
N PRO A 12 14.24 5.69 -15.50
CA PRO A 12 13.62 4.56 -16.19
C PRO A 12 12.77 3.77 -15.21
N ALA A 13 11.55 3.45 -15.62
CA ALA A 13 10.64 2.63 -14.81
C ALA A 13 11.31 1.30 -14.45
N MET A 14 11.19 0.89 -13.17
CA MET A 14 11.73 -0.37 -12.68
C MET A 14 11.34 -1.54 -13.61
N ASP A 15 12.31 -2.38 -13.96
CA ASP A 15 11.99 -3.60 -14.70
C ASP A 15 11.25 -4.62 -13.82
N THR A 16 10.75 -5.68 -14.44
CA THR A 16 9.96 -6.69 -13.71
C THR A 16 10.78 -7.43 -12.65
N ASP A 17 12.06 -7.70 -12.89
CA ASP A 17 12.92 -8.39 -11.94
C ASP A 17 13.31 -7.47 -10.77
N GLU A 18 13.53 -6.17 -11.03
CA GLU A 18 13.71 -5.13 -10.00
C GLU A 18 12.49 -5.03 -9.09
N VAL A 19 11.27 -5.03 -9.66
CA VAL A 19 10.02 -5.02 -8.89
C VAL A 19 9.95 -6.27 -8.00
N TRP A 20 10.26 -7.45 -8.51
CA TRP A 20 10.23 -8.67 -7.69
C TRP A 20 11.30 -8.70 -6.61
N ARG A 21 12.52 -8.19 -6.86
CA ARG A 21 13.55 -8.02 -5.82
C ARG A 21 13.07 -7.08 -4.72
N ALA A 22 12.39 -5.98 -5.08
CA ALA A 22 11.80 -5.09 -4.09
C ALA A 22 10.69 -5.78 -3.28
N VAL A 23 9.81 -6.56 -3.92
CA VAL A 23 8.78 -7.36 -3.22
C VAL A 23 9.41 -8.34 -2.22
N GLU A 24 10.48 -9.02 -2.62
CA GLU A 24 11.19 -9.96 -1.75
C GLU A 24 11.82 -9.26 -0.55
N ALA A 25 12.47 -8.12 -0.76
CA ALA A 25 13.05 -7.30 0.30
C ALA A 25 11.98 -6.79 1.28
N GLU A 26 10.84 -6.29 0.76
CA GLU A 26 9.74 -5.84 1.60
C GLU A 26 9.14 -6.97 2.44
N ARG A 27 8.95 -8.16 1.85
CA ARG A 27 8.49 -9.37 2.57
C ARG A 27 9.45 -9.79 3.67
N ALA A 28 10.76 -9.78 3.39
CA ALA A 28 11.79 -10.10 4.37
C ALA A 28 11.75 -9.11 5.54
N GLY A 29 11.80 -7.81 5.25
CA GLY A 29 11.76 -6.78 6.30
C GLY A 29 10.44 -6.71 7.06
N LEU A 30 9.31 -7.16 6.48
CA LEU A 30 8.05 -7.32 7.22
C LEU A 30 8.09 -8.53 8.15
N ALA A 31 8.68 -9.64 7.71
CA ALA A 31 8.83 -10.81 8.56
C ALA A 31 9.74 -10.54 9.76
N ASP A 32 10.82 -9.79 9.55
CA ASP A 32 11.71 -9.35 10.65
C ASP A 32 10.98 -8.43 11.62
N LEU A 33 10.20 -7.47 11.10
CA LEU A 33 9.32 -6.65 11.95
C LEU A 33 8.38 -7.51 12.79
N PHE A 34 7.74 -8.53 12.20
CA PHE A 34 6.77 -9.39 12.88
C PHE A 34 7.39 -10.22 14.01
N ASP A 35 8.63 -10.68 13.86
CA ASP A 35 9.35 -11.41 14.91
C ASP A 35 9.62 -10.53 16.15
N ASP A 36 9.75 -9.21 15.94
CA ASP A 36 10.05 -8.24 17.00
C ASP A 36 8.80 -7.60 17.64
N LEU A 37 7.59 -7.99 17.22
CA LEU A 37 6.33 -7.44 17.75
C LEU A 37 5.91 -8.13 19.05
N SER A 38 5.66 -7.32 20.07
CA SER A 38 5.00 -7.77 21.31
C SER A 38 3.51 -8.06 21.09
N GLU A 39 2.89 -8.85 21.99
CA GLU A 39 1.45 -9.14 21.96
C GLU A 39 0.58 -7.87 21.95
N ARG A 40 1.02 -6.81 22.65
CA ARG A 40 0.33 -5.51 22.68
C ARG A 40 0.37 -4.82 21.32
N GLU A 41 1.52 -4.86 20.64
CA GLU A 41 1.66 -4.27 19.31
C GLU A 41 0.80 -5.02 18.28
N TRP A 42 0.74 -6.36 18.37
CA TRP A 42 -0.16 -7.17 17.54
C TRP A 42 -1.64 -6.80 17.68
N ALA A 43 -2.05 -6.34 18.87
CA ALA A 43 -3.42 -5.91 19.16
C ALA A 43 -3.70 -4.43 18.81
N THR A 44 -2.69 -3.66 18.41
CA THR A 44 -2.83 -2.22 18.14
C THR A 44 -3.63 -1.98 16.86
N PRO A 45 -4.58 -1.02 16.83
CA PRO A 45 -5.26 -0.62 15.59
C PRO A 45 -4.27 -0.20 14.49
N SER A 46 -4.47 -0.72 13.28
CA SER A 46 -3.68 -0.35 12.10
C SER A 46 -4.27 0.88 11.40
N LEU A 47 -3.60 1.37 10.35
CA LEU A 47 -4.21 2.38 9.47
C LEU A 47 -5.33 1.79 8.57
N CYS A 48 -5.44 0.47 8.46
CA CYS A 48 -6.59 -0.18 7.83
C CYS A 48 -7.79 -0.13 8.79
N ALA A 49 -8.84 0.61 8.43
CA ALA A 49 -10.03 0.75 9.26
C ALA A 49 -10.64 -0.60 9.63
N GLY A 50 -10.81 -0.83 10.93
CA GLY A 50 -11.36 -2.07 11.49
C GLY A 50 -10.35 -3.23 11.59
N TRP A 51 -9.07 -3.02 11.24
CA TRP A 51 -8.01 -4.01 11.36
C TRP A 51 -7.00 -3.58 12.42
N ARG A 52 -6.57 -4.53 13.25
CA ARG A 52 -5.34 -4.41 14.04
C ARG A 52 -4.16 -4.86 13.19
N VAL A 53 -2.96 -4.66 13.72
CA VAL A 53 -1.71 -5.12 13.09
C VAL A 53 -1.78 -6.60 12.68
N ARG A 54 -2.36 -7.47 13.52
CA ARG A 54 -2.50 -8.90 13.17
C ARG A 54 -3.39 -9.18 11.95
N GLU A 55 -4.44 -8.38 11.74
CA GLU A 55 -5.30 -8.55 10.56
C GLU A 55 -4.56 -8.11 9.28
N VAL A 56 -3.75 -7.05 9.35
CA VAL A 56 -2.89 -6.63 8.23
C VAL A 56 -1.83 -7.70 7.91
N ALA A 57 -1.14 -8.23 8.92
CA ALA A 57 -0.16 -9.30 8.73
C ALA A 57 -0.80 -10.57 8.16
N ALA A 58 -1.99 -10.93 8.65
CA ALA A 58 -2.75 -12.05 8.12
C ALA A 58 -3.07 -11.85 6.63
N HIS A 59 -3.54 -10.66 6.23
CA HIS A 59 -3.79 -10.29 4.83
C HIS A 59 -2.55 -10.43 3.96
N LEU A 60 -1.39 -9.97 4.41
CA LEU A 60 -0.13 -10.09 3.67
C LEU A 60 0.22 -11.55 3.36
N THR A 61 -0.14 -12.50 4.23
CA THR A 61 0.06 -13.95 3.96
C THR A 61 -0.93 -14.55 2.94
N LEU A 62 -2.00 -13.81 2.59
CA LEU A 62 -3.00 -14.25 1.64
C LEU A 62 -2.63 -13.96 0.18
N ALA A 63 -1.53 -13.26 -0.09
CA ALA A 63 -1.14 -12.94 -1.48
C ALA A 63 -0.86 -14.20 -2.34
N HIS A 64 -0.63 -15.35 -1.72
CA HIS A 64 -0.51 -16.65 -2.40
C HIS A 64 -1.80 -17.48 -2.43
N THR A 65 -2.93 -16.91 -2.02
CA THR A 65 -4.21 -17.62 -2.06
C THR A 65 -4.52 -18.03 -3.51
N GLY A 66 -4.62 -19.34 -3.74
CA GLY A 66 -4.89 -19.88 -5.06
C GLY A 66 -6.25 -19.41 -5.60
N PRO A 67 -6.42 -19.34 -6.93
CA PRO A 67 -7.61 -18.76 -7.57
C PRO A 67 -8.90 -19.46 -7.14
N GLY A 68 -8.89 -20.79 -6.95
CA GLY A 68 -10.06 -21.53 -6.48
C GLY A 68 -10.53 -21.09 -5.09
N ARG A 69 -9.59 -20.80 -4.17
CA ARG A 69 -9.93 -20.30 -2.84
C ARG A 69 -10.42 -18.85 -2.89
N ALA A 70 -9.80 -18.02 -3.72
CA ALA A 70 -10.25 -16.65 -3.93
C ALA A 70 -11.70 -16.58 -4.47
N VAL A 71 -12.07 -17.45 -5.41
CA VAL A 71 -13.45 -17.56 -5.91
C VAL A 71 -14.43 -17.95 -4.80
N VAL A 72 -14.08 -18.96 -3.99
CA VAL A 72 -14.91 -19.37 -2.84
C VAL A 72 -15.10 -18.21 -1.85
N ASP A 73 -14.03 -17.48 -1.54
CA ASP A 73 -14.10 -16.36 -0.62
C ASP A 73 -14.88 -15.16 -1.21
N LEU A 74 -14.82 -14.92 -2.52
CA LEU A 74 -15.63 -13.91 -3.21
C LEU A 74 -17.13 -14.26 -3.19
N VAL A 75 -17.47 -15.53 -3.43
CA VAL A 75 -18.85 -16.03 -3.34
C VAL A 75 -19.39 -15.88 -1.90
N ARG A 76 -18.59 -16.27 -0.90
CA ARG A 76 -18.95 -16.09 0.52
C ARG A 76 -19.15 -14.62 0.90
N ALA A 77 -18.42 -13.71 0.28
CA ALA A 77 -18.56 -12.27 0.47
C ALA A 77 -19.75 -11.65 -0.29
N GLY A 78 -20.57 -12.47 -0.98
CA GLY A 78 -21.68 -11.99 -1.81
C GLY A 78 -21.21 -11.10 -2.96
N GLY A 79 -20.07 -11.44 -3.58
CA GLY A 79 -19.50 -10.72 -4.73
C GLY A 79 -18.81 -9.39 -4.41
N SER A 80 -18.73 -8.99 -3.13
CA SER A 80 -18.01 -7.77 -2.73
C SER A 80 -16.54 -8.09 -2.45
N PHE A 81 -15.63 -7.53 -3.26
CA PHE A 81 -14.19 -7.62 -3.04
C PHE A 81 -13.76 -7.05 -1.68
N ASP A 82 -14.34 -5.90 -1.27
CA ASP A 82 -14.02 -5.29 0.02
C ASP A 82 -14.44 -6.17 1.20
N ARG A 83 -15.62 -6.81 1.13
CA ARG A 83 -16.04 -7.80 2.13
C ARG A 83 -15.15 -9.03 2.09
N MET A 84 -14.80 -9.54 0.90
CA MET A 84 -13.90 -10.68 0.75
C MET A 84 -12.57 -10.42 1.45
N ILE A 85 -11.90 -9.30 1.14
CA ILE A 85 -10.60 -8.93 1.73
C ILE A 85 -10.70 -8.81 3.25
N ARG A 86 -11.74 -8.11 3.75
CA ARG A 86 -11.98 -7.96 5.19
C ARG A 86 -12.15 -9.32 5.88
N ASP A 87 -13.06 -10.14 5.37
CA ASP A 87 -13.48 -11.35 6.05
C ASP A 87 -12.39 -12.44 5.97
N THR A 88 -11.63 -12.51 4.88
CA THR A 88 -10.49 -13.43 4.77
C THR A 88 -9.36 -13.03 5.71
N ALA A 89 -9.04 -11.74 5.82
CA ALA A 89 -8.06 -11.22 6.75
C ALA A 89 -8.45 -11.54 8.20
N ILE A 90 -9.70 -11.23 8.60
CA ILE A 90 -10.19 -11.52 9.95
C ILE A 90 -10.16 -13.02 10.26
N ARG A 91 -10.58 -13.89 9.33
CA ARG A 91 -10.48 -15.34 9.53
C ARG A 91 -9.03 -15.80 9.67
N ARG A 92 -8.13 -15.27 8.84
CA ARG A 92 -6.70 -15.60 8.85
C ARG A 92 -5.99 -15.04 10.08
N ALA A 93 -6.52 -13.97 10.66
CA ALA A 93 -6.06 -13.35 11.89
C ALA A 93 -6.20 -14.26 13.12
N ALA A 94 -6.99 -15.34 13.05
CA ALA A 94 -7.14 -16.31 14.12
C ALA A 94 -5.92 -17.22 14.33
N LEU A 95 -4.93 -17.21 13.43
CA LEU A 95 -3.67 -17.92 13.65
C LEU A 95 -2.89 -17.34 14.84
N PRO A 96 -2.08 -18.15 15.53
CA PRO A 96 -1.04 -17.66 16.42
C PRO A 96 -0.09 -16.70 15.67
N THR A 97 0.31 -15.61 16.32
CA THR A 97 1.06 -14.51 15.68
C THR A 97 2.45 -14.91 15.21
N ASP A 98 3.09 -15.86 15.91
CA ASP A 98 4.37 -16.49 15.56
C ASP A 98 4.34 -17.23 14.20
N ARG A 99 3.15 -17.45 13.62
CA ARG A 99 3.00 -18.08 12.30
C ARG A 99 3.17 -17.10 11.14
N TYR A 100 2.96 -15.80 11.34
CA TYR A 100 2.93 -14.86 10.21
C TYR A 100 4.30 -14.62 9.59
N ALA A 101 5.36 -14.47 10.39
CA ALA A 101 6.71 -14.28 9.86
C ALA A 101 7.21 -15.49 9.04
N PRO A 102 7.11 -16.75 9.52
CA PRO A 102 7.46 -17.92 8.69
C PRO A 102 6.64 -18.03 7.41
N LEU A 103 5.34 -17.71 7.46
CA LEU A 103 4.48 -17.72 6.28
C LEU A 103 4.92 -16.68 5.25
N LEU A 104 5.29 -15.48 5.69
CA LEU A 104 5.74 -14.41 4.79
C LEU A 104 7.12 -14.72 4.20
N ARG A 105 8.05 -15.28 5.00
CA ARG A 105 9.36 -15.75 4.50
C ARG A 105 9.22 -16.85 3.46
N ALA A 106 8.27 -17.77 3.63
CA ALA A 106 8.00 -18.81 2.65
C ALA A 106 7.48 -18.27 1.29
N MET A 107 7.12 -16.99 1.21
CA MET A 107 6.70 -16.33 -0.02
C MET A 107 7.87 -15.67 -0.78
N ILE A 108 9.05 -15.52 -0.18
CA ILE A 108 10.24 -14.96 -0.82
C ILE A 108 10.66 -15.87 -2.00
N GLY A 109 11.07 -15.27 -3.12
CA GLY A 109 11.36 -15.98 -4.37
C GLY A 109 10.11 -16.32 -5.20
N SER A 110 8.91 -16.09 -4.68
CA SER A 110 7.67 -16.41 -5.40
C SER A 110 7.12 -15.21 -6.15
N ARG A 111 6.92 -15.42 -7.46
CA ARG A 111 6.32 -14.45 -8.39
C ARG A 111 4.81 -14.66 -8.60
N ARG A 112 4.15 -15.40 -7.70
CA ARG A 112 2.71 -15.67 -7.79
C ARG A 112 1.93 -14.37 -7.61
N ARG A 113 0.94 -14.19 -8.49
CA ARG A 113 -0.01 -13.06 -8.48
C ARG A 113 -1.34 -13.52 -9.07
N ALA A 114 -2.43 -12.83 -8.74
CA ALA A 114 -3.72 -13.11 -9.34
C ALA A 114 -3.70 -12.83 -10.87
N PRO A 115 -4.48 -13.57 -11.68
CA PRO A 115 -4.60 -13.28 -13.11
C PRO A 115 -5.02 -11.83 -13.36
N GLY A 116 -4.38 -11.16 -14.33
CA GLY A 116 -4.68 -9.76 -14.68
C GLY A 116 -4.09 -8.69 -13.75
N VAL A 117 -3.39 -9.06 -12.69
CA VAL A 117 -2.71 -8.15 -11.75
C VAL A 117 -1.25 -7.95 -12.19
N SER A 118 -0.72 -6.72 -12.21
CA SER A 118 0.68 -6.48 -12.55
C SER A 118 1.63 -6.85 -11.38
N PRO A 119 2.94 -7.07 -11.62
CA PRO A 119 3.94 -7.20 -10.56
C PRO A 119 4.01 -6.02 -9.57
N LEU A 120 3.52 -4.83 -9.98
CA LEU A 120 3.52 -3.63 -9.16
C LEU A 120 2.50 -3.69 -8.00
N GLU A 121 1.44 -4.49 -8.11
CA GLU A 121 0.43 -4.61 -7.07
C GLU A 121 0.94 -5.36 -5.83
N PRO A 122 1.67 -6.49 -5.93
CA PRO A 122 2.39 -7.05 -4.78
C PRO A 122 3.37 -6.09 -4.13
N LEU A 123 4.06 -5.25 -4.91
CA LEU A 123 4.99 -4.25 -4.38
C LEU A 123 4.23 -3.18 -3.60
N LEU A 124 3.18 -2.62 -4.20
CA LEU A 124 2.28 -1.66 -3.58
C LEU A 124 1.66 -2.20 -2.28
N ASP A 125 1.18 -3.44 -2.30
CA ASP A 125 0.57 -4.13 -1.16
C ASP A 125 1.57 -4.21 0.00
N ALA A 126 2.81 -4.66 -0.26
CA ALA A 126 3.84 -4.75 0.77
C ALA A 126 4.28 -3.38 1.32
N LEU A 127 4.51 -2.39 0.45
CA LEU A 127 4.93 -1.05 0.84
C LEU A 127 3.87 -0.37 1.73
N VAL A 128 2.61 -0.35 1.28
CA VAL A 128 1.52 0.37 1.97
C VAL A 128 1.13 -0.35 3.25
N HIS A 129 0.97 -1.68 3.22
CA HIS A 129 0.62 -2.43 4.43
C HIS A 129 1.76 -2.47 5.45
N GLY A 130 3.02 -2.35 5.01
CA GLY A 130 4.13 -2.12 5.92
C GLY A 130 3.97 -0.82 6.70
N GLN A 131 3.51 0.26 6.06
CA GLN A 131 3.19 1.52 6.74
C GLN A 131 1.92 1.43 7.61
N ASP A 132 0.92 0.67 7.17
CA ASP A 132 -0.30 0.45 7.96
C ASP A 132 -0.01 -0.18 9.33
N ILE A 133 1.12 -0.89 9.44
CA ILE A 133 1.64 -1.47 10.68
C ILE A 133 2.63 -0.51 11.36
N ALA A 134 3.65 -0.03 10.65
CA ALA A 134 4.76 0.69 11.26
C ALA A 134 4.33 2.04 11.86
N VAL A 135 3.47 2.80 11.17
CA VAL A 135 3.07 4.15 11.58
C VAL A 135 2.30 4.14 12.91
N PRO A 136 1.25 3.31 13.12
CA PRO A 136 0.55 3.26 14.41
C PRO A 136 1.41 2.75 15.56
N LEU A 137 2.45 1.96 15.27
CA LEU A 137 3.40 1.47 16.26
C LEU A 137 4.53 2.48 16.56
N GLY A 138 4.62 3.57 15.80
CA GLY A 138 5.73 4.52 15.91
C GLY A 138 7.09 3.91 15.52
N ARG A 139 7.09 2.83 14.73
CA ARG A 139 8.33 2.18 14.27
C ARG A 139 8.79 2.79 12.94
N PRO A 140 10.09 3.06 12.77
CA PRO A 140 10.60 3.53 11.49
C PRO A 140 10.49 2.41 10.46
N ARG A 141 9.99 2.74 9.28
CA ARG A 141 10.02 1.89 8.10
C ARG A 141 10.09 2.77 6.87
N ASP A 142 11.24 2.81 6.23
CA ASP A 142 11.39 3.57 5.00
C ASP A 142 10.83 2.79 3.82
N MET A 143 10.32 3.52 2.83
CA MET A 143 9.98 2.95 1.53
C MET A 143 11.08 3.31 0.55
N PRO A 144 11.78 2.34 -0.07
CA PRO A 144 12.81 2.64 -1.06
C PRO A 144 12.27 3.55 -2.17
N LEU A 145 13.01 4.60 -2.50
CA LEU A 145 12.49 5.70 -3.32
C LEU A 145 12.03 5.24 -4.71
N ALA A 146 12.82 4.39 -5.38
CA ALA A 146 12.47 3.82 -6.69
C ALA A 146 11.19 2.96 -6.61
N ALA A 147 11.03 2.16 -5.55
CA ALA A 147 9.85 1.33 -5.33
C ALA A 147 8.61 2.18 -5.05
N ALA A 148 8.75 3.24 -4.25
CA ALA A 148 7.68 4.21 -4.00
C ALA A 148 7.29 4.98 -5.27
N ALA A 149 8.26 5.35 -6.12
CA ALA A 149 8.03 5.99 -7.42
C ALA A 149 7.20 5.08 -8.34
N ALA A 150 7.64 3.84 -8.54
CA ALA A 150 6.90 2.86 -9.33
C ALA A 150 5.47 2.62 -8.78
N ALA A 151 5.31 2.63 -7.44
CA ALA A 151 4.02 2.50 -6.79
C ALA A 151 3.11 3.71 -7.02
N VAL A 152 3.61 4.95 -6.93
CA VAL A 152 2.77 6.15 -7.18
C VAL A 152 2.35 6.24 -8.64
N ASP A 153 3.23 5.91 -9.59
CA ASP A 153 2.91 5.87 -11.02
C ASP A 153 1.87 4.79 -11.32
N ARG A 154 1.95 3.66 -10.63
CA ARG A 154 0.95 2.59 -10.75
C ARG A 154 -0.43 3.03 -10.24
N VAL A 155 -0.49 3.76 -9.12
CA VAL A 155 -1.76 4.11 -8.45
C VAL A 155 -2.41 5.34 -9.07
N TRP A 156 -1.63 6.38 -9.38
CA TRP A 156 -2.13 7.71 -9.70
C TRP A 156 -3.16 7.74 -10.84
N PRO A 157 -2.91 7.14 -12.02
CA PRO A 157 -3.77 7.33 -13.19
C PRO A 157 -5.25 7.04 -12.91
N ASN A 158 -5.57 5.87 -12.35
CA ASN A 158 -6.91 5.56 -11.83
C ASN A 158 -7.03 4.17 -11.17
N LEU A 159 -5.98 3.61 -10.55
CA LEU A 159 -6.00 2.20 -10.11
C LEU A 159 -7.18 1.93 -9.16
N PHE A 160 -8.02 0.94 -9.49
CA PHE A 160 -9.04 0.43 -8.57
C PHE A 160 -8.38 -0.33 -7.40
N PRO A 161 -8.83 -0.15 -6.15
CA PRO A 161 -10.02 0.60 -5.71
C PRO A 161 -9.76 2.09 -5.43
N PHE A 162 -8.50 2.53 -5.42
CA PHE A 162 -8.11 3.87 -4.97
C PHE A 162 -8.66 5.01 -5.82
N ARG A 163 -8.65 4.85 -7.15
CA ARG A 163 -9.10 5.83 -8.15
C ARG A 163 -8.57 7.24 -7.83
N ALA A 164 -7.26 7.31 -7.58
CA ALA A 164 -6.60 8.44 -6.92
C ALA A 164 -6.77 9.77 -7.66
N ALA A 165 -6.42 9.85 -8.94
CA ALA A 165 -6.59 11.07 -9.74
C ALA A 165 -8.04 11.58 -9.74
N ARG A 166 -9.03 10.67 -9.73
CA ARG A 166 -10.45 11.03 -9.65
C ARG A 166 -10.84 11.60 -8.27
N ARG A 167 -10.31 11.01 -7.18
CA ARG A 167 -10.59 11.42 -5.80
C ARG A 167 -9.89 12.73 -5.43
N LEU A 168 -8.74 13.00 -6.05
CA LEU A 168 -7.88 14.17 -5.77
C LEU A 168 -7.88 15.19 -6.91
N ARG A 169 -8.96 15.26 -7.72
CA ARG A 169 -9.10 16.32 -8.72
C ARG A 169 -9.04 17.70 -8.06
N GLY A 170 -8.35 18.64 -8.71
CA GLY A 170 -8.16 20.00 -8.20
C GLY A 170 -6.95 20.14 -7.26
N TYR A 171 -6.16 19.07 -7.08
CA TYR A 171 -4.89 19.10 -6.38
C TYR A 171 -3.75 18.71 -7.32
N ARG A 172 -2.63 19.42 -7.18
CA ARG A 172 -1.35 19.07 -7.78
C ARG A 172 -0.46 18.45 -6.71
N LEU A 173 -0.08 17.20 -6.86
CA LEU A 173 0.82 16.51 -5.94
C LEU A 173 2.26 16.66 -6.44
N ARG A 174 3.20 16.95 -5.55
CA ARG A 174 4.63 17.07 -5.85
C ARG A 174 5.47 16.42 -4.77
N ALA A 175 6.33 15.48 -5.15
CA ALA A 175 7.32 14.92 -4.24
C ALA A 175 8.45 15.93 -3.98
N THR A 176 8.93 16.01 -2.75
CA THR A 176 10.05 16.88 -2.35
C THR A 176 11.40 16.17 -2.44
N ASP A 177 11.40 14.84 -2.46
CA ASP A 177 12.55 13.95 -2.45
C ASP A 177 12.73 13.17 -3.77
N HIS A 178 11.84 13.39 -4.75
CA HIS A 178 11.87 12.76 -6.07
C HIS A 178 11.28 13.70 -7.12
N PRO A 179 11.72 13.69 -8.39
CA PRO A 179 11.16 14.52 -9.46
C PRO A 179 9.78 14.03 -9.95
N TRP A 180 8.93 13.54 -9.03
CA TRP A 180 7.57 13.10 -9.34
C TRP A 180 6.56 14.22 -9.05
N ALA A 181 5.70 14.52 -10.01
CA ALA A 181 4.54 15.38 -9.82
C ALA A 181 3.38 14.92 -10.70
N ALA A 182 2.16 15.12 -10.22
CA ALA A 182 0.97 14.74 -10.97
C ALA A 182 -0.27 15.55 -10.56
N GLY A 183 -1.20 15.69 -11.51
CA GLY A 183 -2.44 16.44 -11.30
C GLY A 183 -2.27 17.94 -11.44
N ASP A 184 -3.40 18.63 -11.30
CA ASP A 184 -3.52 20.07 -11.52
C ASP A 184 -4.37 20.70 -10.40
N GLY A 185 -3.96 21.89 -9.95
CA GLY A 185 -4.68 22.68 -8.94
C GLY A 185 -3.83 23.02 -7.72
N GLU A 186 -4.43 22.99 -6.53
CA GLU A 186 -3.76 23.40 -5.30
C GLU A 186 -2.63 22.44 -4.91
N LEU A 187 -1.47 23.00 -4.58
CA LEU A 187 -0.28 22.22 -4.27
C LEU A 187 -0.44 21.42 -2.97
N VAL A 188 -0.14 20.13 -3.07
CA VAL A 188 0.10 19.18 -1.97
C VAL A 188 1.51 18.66 -2.18
N GLU A 189 2.41 18.90 -1.23
CA GLU A 189 3.80 18.49 -1.38
C GLU A 189 4.36 17.82 -0.14
N GLY A 190 5.38 16.99 -0.33
CA GLY A 190 6.09 16.32 0.75
C GLY A 190 6.81 15.07 0.24
N PRO A 191 7.32 14.21 1.14
CA PRO A 191 8.01 12.99 0.73
C PRO A 191 7.13 12.08 -0.12
N LEU A 192 7.70 11.41 -1.11
CA LEU A 192 7.01 10.51 -2.04
C LEU A 192 6.21 9.42 -1.29
N ALA A 193 6.77 8.94 -0.18
CA ALA A 193 6.13 8.01 0.74
C ALA A 193 4.79 8.54 1.31
N ALA A 194 4.74 9.81 1.71
CA ALA A 194 3.53 10.42 2.24
C ALA A 194 2.48 10.63 1.14
N LEU A 195 2.91 10.97 -0.08
CA LEU A 195 2.02 11.05 -1.24
C LEU A 195 1.43 9.68 -1.57
N LEU A 196 2.22 8.60 -1.52
CA LEU A 196 1.75 7.23 -1.71
C LEU A 196 0.65 6.87 -0.70
N LEU A 197 0.84 7.21 0.58
CA LEU A 197 -0.18 7.02 1.61
C LEU A 197 -1.45 7.84 1.33
N LEU A 198 -1.31 9.08 0.88
CA LEU A 198 -2.46 9.93 0.53
C LEU A 198 -3.29 9.31 -0.62
N ILE A 199 -2.62 8.90 -1.70
CA ILE A 199 -3.30 8.38 -2.90
C ILE A 199 -3.90 6.98 -2.68
N THR A 200 -3.38 6.23 -1.71
CA THR A 200 -3.94 4.93 -1.27
C THR A 200 -4.94 5.03 -0.10
N GLY A 201 -5.29 6.25 0.32
CA GLY A 201 -6.41 6.50 1.23
C GLY A 201 -6.02 6.61 2.71
N ARG A 202 -4.74 6.58 3.06
CA ARG A 202 -4.22 6.77 4.43
C ARG A 202 -4.06 8.26 4.74
N ARG A 203 -5.12 9.03 4.49
CA ARG A 203 -5.11 10.50 4.50
C ARG A 203 -4.56 11.09 5.79
N ALA A 204 -5.06 10.64 6.94
CA ALA A 204 -4.65 11.18 8.24
C ALA A 204 -3.14 10.99 8.51
N ALA A 205 -2.62 9.79 8.22
CA ALA A 205 -1.19 9.50 8.36
C ALA A 205 -0.34 10.30 7.35
N ALA A 206 -0.82 10.45 6.12
CA ALA A 206 -0.14 11.22 5.08
C ALA A 206 -0.03 12.71 5.44
N LEU A 207 -1.14 13.33 5.86
CA LEU A 207 -1.20 14.78 6.10
C LEU A 207 -0.25 15.29 7.18
N ALA A 208 0.19 14.42 8.10
CA ALA A 208 1.22 14.77 9.09
C ALA A 208 2.59 15.09 8.46
N ARG A 209 2.80 14.73 7.19
CA ARG A 209 4.05 14.88 6.44
C ARG A 209 3.85 15.61 5.11
N LEU A 210 2.71 16.27 4.92
CA LEU A 210 2.38 16.98 3.70
C LEU A 210 2.09 18.45 3.97
N ASP A 211 2.60 19.28 3.08
CA ASP A 211 2.52 20.73 3.12
C ASP A 211 1.82 21.30 1.88
N GLY A 212 1.60 22.61 1.90
CA GLY A 212 0.97 23.36 0.82
C GLY A 212 -0.51 23.68 1.06
N PRO A 213 -1.09 24.57 0.24
CA PRO A 213 -2.50 24.98 0.36
C PRO A 213 -3.48 23.81 0.20
N GLY A 214 -3.18 22.88 -0.69
CA GLY A 214 -3.99 21.69 -0.91
C GLY A 214 -3.99 20.75 0.30
N ALA A 215 -2.84 20.59 0.97
CA ALA A 215 -2.74 19.76 2.18
C ALA A 215 -3.61 20.33 3.31
N ARG A 216 -3.61 21.65 3.50
CA ARG A 216 -4.48 22.33 4.47
C ARG A 216 -5.96 22.16 4.15
N ARG A 217 -6.35 22.26 2.87
CA ARG A 217 -7.74 22.00 2.45
C ARG A 217 -8.15 20.54 2.70
N LEU A 218 -7.25 19.60 2.43
CA LEU A 218 -7.46 18.19 2.75
C LEU A 218 -7.54 17.96 4.28
N ALA A 219 -6.79 18.67 5.10
CA ALA A 219 -6.94 18.57 6.55
C ALA A 219 -8.31 19.11 7.03
N ALA A 220 -8.83 20.13 6.37
CA ALA A 220 -10.09 20.78 6.74
C ALA A 220 -11.36 20.04 6.27
N THR A 221 -11.23 19.07 5.35
CA THR A 221 -12.37 18.29 4.85
C THR A 221 -12.38 16.92 5.52
N PRO A 222 -13.48 16.51 6.17
CA PRO A 222 -13.61 15.20 6.81
C PRO A 222 -13.49 14.02 5.83
#